data_AF-A0A9E5XQJ1-F1
#
_entry.id   AF-A0A9E5XQJ1-F1
#
_cell.length_a   1.000
_cell.length_b   1.000
_cell.length_c   1.000
_cell.angle_alpha   90.00
_cell.angle_beta   90.00
_cell.angle_gamma   90.00
#
_symmetry.space_group_name_H-M   'P 1'
#
loop_
_entity.id
_entity.type
_entity.pdbx_description
1 polymer ?
#
loop_
_entity_poly.entity_id
_entity_poly.type
_entity_poly.pdbx_seq_one_letter_code
_entity_poly.pdbx_strand_id
1 'polypeptide(L)'
;MALGLFILAIIVVVVGYRMYAKRIDREVIQADPKRATPAVLYNDGVDFMPASASVLFGYQFKSIAALGPIVGPIIGIQYGWLPAVAWLLLGVFFIGWVQDYASAMLAMRNEGLTMGGLAYRFISPRARTLLLTFLYIYLLLIMGAFGALIAPLLAKPNVPIGFLLLVAAGVLAGQMTYRWRMDIGLTTIVTVILAFVGIYLGTMPWAQKLVEAINGLGPDPFFRRPLGYGDLSWA
;
A
#
# COMPACT_ATOMS: atom_id res chain seq x y z
N MET A 1 -17.20 14.17 -19.07
CA MET A 1 -17.65 13.24 -18.02
C MET A 1 -16.57 12.99 -16.97
N ALA A 2 -15.39 12.47 -17.33
CA ALA A 2 -14.30 12.16 -16.36
C ALA A 2 -13.86 13.36 -15.49
N LEU A 3 -13.65 14.54 -16.11
CA LEU A 3 -13.30 15.76 -15.37
C LEU A 3 -14.37 16.15 -14.33
N GLY A 4 -15.66 15.97 -14.66
CA GLY A 4 -16.76 16.26 -13.75
C GLY A 4 -16.79 15.31 -12.55
N LEU A 5 -16.53 14.02 -12.76
CA LEU A 5 -16.41 13.04 -11.68
C LEU A 5 -15.20 13.30 -10.80
N PHE A 6 -14.08 13.73 -11.40
CA PHE A 6 -12.88 14.10 -10.65
C PHE A 6 -13.13 15.31 -9.74
N ILE A 7 -13.76 16.36 -10.27
CA ILE A 7 -14.14 17.54 -9.49
C ILE A 7 -15.13 17.15 -8.38
N LEU A 8 -16.12 16.32 -8.68
CA LEU A 8 -17.07 15.79 -7.69
C LEU A 8 -16.34 15.04 -6.56
N ALA A 9 -15.38 14.18 -6.89
CA ALA A 9 -14.59 13.46 -5.91
C ALA A 9 -13.82 14.40 -4.98
N ILE A 10 -13.18 15.43 -5.52
CA ILE A 10 -12.50 16.47 -4.72
C ILE A 10 -13.50 17.16 -3.77
N ILE A 11 -14.66 17.56 -4.29
CA ILE A 11 -15.70 18.22 -3.47
C ILE A 11 -16.13 17.30 -2.32
N VAL A 12 -16.44 16.03 -2.60
CA VAL A 12 -16.87 15.06 -1.57
C VAL A 12 -15.79 14.88 -0.49
N VAL A 13 -14.52 14.74 -0.88
CA VAL A 13 -13.40 14.59 0.06
C VAL A 13 -13.22 15.86 0.91
N VAL A 14 -13.28 17.05 0.31
CA VAL A 14 -13.15 18.32 1.04
C VAL A 14 -14.32 18.52 2.00
N VAL A 15 -15.55 18.23 1.56
CA VAL A 15 -16.75 18.34 2.38
C VAL A 15 -16.67 17.37 3.56
N GLY A 16 -16.36 16.10 3.33
CA GLY A 16 -16.29 15.15 4.44
C GLY A 16 -15.09 15.38 5.36
N TYR A 17 -13.97 15.90 4.86
CA TYR A 17 -12.90 16.37 5.74
C TYR A 17 -13.41 17.46 6.70
N ARG A 18 -14.11 18.47 6.18
CA ARG A 18 -14.59 19.61 6.98
C ARG A 18 -15.73 19.24 7.91
N MET A 19 -16.71 18.47 7.44
CA MET A 19 -17.93 18.17 8.19
C MET A 19 -17.76 16.99 9.14
N TYR A 20 -17.00 15.97 8.72
CA TYR A 20 -16.92 14.70 9.43
C TYR A 20 -15.54 14.48 10.06
N ALA A 21 -14.46 14.44 9.27
CA ALA A 21 -13.13 14.12 9.82
C ALA A 21 -12.66 15.14 10.87
N LYS A 22 -12.80 16.44 10.60
CA LYS A 22 -12.45 17.50 11.56
C LYS A 22 -13.31 17.46 12.81
N ARG A 23 -14.59 17.04 12.68
CA ARG A 23 -15.48 16.87 13.83
C ARG A 23 -15.06 15.70 14.70
N ILE A 24 -14.72 14.56 14.09
CA ILE A 24 -14.17 13.39 14.78
C ILE A 24 -12.88 13.75 15.52
N ASP A 25 -11.98 14.52 14.89
CA ASP A 25 -10.78 15.00 15.58
C ASP A 25 -11.12 15.89 16.78
N ARG A 26 -12.03 16.85 16.62
CA ARG A 26 -12.37 17.78 17.70
C ARG A 26 -13.15 17.14 18.85
N GLU A 27 -14.07 16.23 18.56
CA GLU A 27 -15.02 15.70 19.54
C GLU A 27 -14.56 14.35 20.12
N VAL A 28 -14.00 13.46 19.31
CA VAL A 28 -13.70 12.07 19.70
C VAL A 28 -12.20 11.86 19.95
N ILE A 29 -11.37 12.19 18.96
CA ILE A 29 -9.94 11.88 19.06
C ILE A 29 -9.26 12.88 19.98
N GLN A 30 -9.50 14.18 19.80
CA GLN A 30 -8.90 15.28 20.55
C GLN A 30 -7.38 15.21 20.50
N ALA A 31 -6.80 15.31 19.31
CA ALA A 31 -5.35 15.36 19.17
C ALA A 31 -4.80 16.68 19.76
N ASP A 32 -3.72 16.57 20.53
CA ASP A 32 -3.01 17.70 21.12
C ASP A 32 -1.70 17.94 20.36
N PRO A 33 -1.57 19.04 19.59
CA PRO A 33 -0.34 19.37 18.88
C PRO A 33 0.88 19.60 19.79
N LYS A 34 0.68 19.86 21.09
CA LYS A 34 1.76 20.11 22.05
C LYS A 34 2.31 18.83 22.68
N ARG A 35 1.65 17.69 22.49
CA ARG A 35 2.08 16.41 23.06
C ARG A 35 3.21 15.81 22.23
N ALA A 36 4.33 15.53 22.88
CA ALA A 36 5.44 14.82 22.24
C ALA A 36 5.00 13.41 21.80
N THR A 37 5.34 13.04 20.56
CA THR A 37 5.06 11.71 20.01
C THR A 37 6.12 10.70 20.49
N PRO A 38 5.83 9.38 20.47
CA PRO A 38 6.81 8.35 20.78
C PRO A 38 8.12 8.49 19.97
N ALA A 39 8.01 8.94 18.71
CA ALA A 39 9.16 9.21 17.85
C ALA A 39 10.14 10.26 18.42
N VAL A 40 9.63 11.23 19.19
CA VAL A 40 10.44 12.27 19.84
C VAL A 40 10.86 11.86 21.25
N LEU A 41 10.00 11.14 21.98
CA LEU A 41 10.25 10.72 23.36
C LEU A 41 11.34 9.65 23.47
N TYR A 42 11.29 8.61 22.63
CA TYR A 42 12.23 7.50 22.70
C TYR A 42 13.45 7.70 21.80
N ASN A 43 13.24 8.24 20.59
CA ASN A 43 14.26 8.65 19.62
C ASN A 43 15.54 7.80 19.61
N ASP A 44 15.39 6.49 19.41
CA ASP A 44 16.49 5.52 19.42
C ASP A 44 17.25 5.45 18.08
N GLY A 45 16.75 6.14 17.06
CA GLY A 45 17.33 6.17 15.71
C GLY A 45 17.10 4.90 14.89
N VAL A 46 16.32 3.94 15.41
CA VAL A 46 15.99 2.66 14.75
C VAL A 46 14.46 2.50 14.65
N ASP A 47 13.79 2.29 15.78
CA ASP A 47 12.35 2.07 15.85
C ASP A 47 11.59 3.41 15.99
N PHE A 48 12.21 4.38 16.66
CA PHE A 48 11.68 5.71 16.88
C PHE A 48 12.64 6.75 16.31
N MET A 49 12.24 7.43 15.23
CA MET A 49 12.92 8.62 14.73
C MET A 49 11.91 9.67 14.28
N PRO A 50 12.15 10.97 14.56
CA PRO A 50 11.35 12.03 13.97
C PRO A 50 11.56 12.07 12.46
N ALA A 51 10.46 12.08 11.70
CA ALA A 51 10.46 12.17 10.24
C ALA A 51 9.67 13.40 9.79
N SER A 52 10.01 13.92 8.61
CA SER A 52 9.25 15.03 8.01
C SER A 52 7.84 14.59 7.60
N ALA A 53 6.90 15.53 7.55
CA ALA A 53 5.52 15.25 7.17
C ALA A 53 5.40 14.60 5.78
N SER A 54 6.25 15.01 4.82
CA SER A 54 6.28 14.43 3.48
C SER A 54 6.71 12.95 3.49
N VAL A 55 7.67 12.59 4.34
CA VAL A 55 8.13 11.21 4.50
C VAL A 55 7.04 10.37 5.17
N LEU A 56 6.44 10.87 6.26
CA LEU A 56 5.32 10.22 6.95
C LEU A 56 4.13 10.00 6.01
N PHE A 57 3.78 11.00 5.19
CA PHE A 57 2.75 10.86 4.16
C PHE A 57 3.10 9.77 3.17
N GLY A 58 4.35 9.71 2.69
CA GLY A 58 4.81 8.64 1.81
C GLY A 58 4.69 7.25 2.43
N TYR A 59 5.03 7.09 3.72
CA TYR A 59 4.86 5.83 4.45
C TYR A 59 3.39 5.41 4.54
N GLN A 60 2.50 6.34 4.89
CA GLN A 60 1.06 6.05 4.97
C GLN A 60 0.50 5.73 3.58
N PHE A 61 0.83 6.55 2.58
CA PHE A 61 0.37 6.37 1.20
C PHE A 61 0.80 5.02 0.65
N LYS A 62 2.08 4.64 0.81
CA LYS A 62 2.59 3.33 0.38
C LYS A 62 1.88 2.17 1.10
N SER A 63 1.56 2.33 2.38
CA SER A 63 0.88 1.30 3.17
C SER A 63 -0.57 1.02 2.71
N ILE A 64 -1.23 2.03 2.11
CA ILE A 64 -2.58 1.89 1.54
C ILE A 64 -2.53 1.54 0.03
N ALA A 65 -1.49 2.00 -0.67
CA ALA A 65 -1.27 1.78 -2.10
C ALA A 65 -0.80 0.35 -2.40
N ALA A 66 -1.67 -0.62 -2.08
CA ALA A 66 -1.55 -2.00 -2.51
C ALA A 66 -2.32 -2.23 -3.83
N LEU A 67 -2.55 -3.49 -4.21
CA LEU A 67 -3.40 -3.82 -5.36
C LEU A 67 -4.89 -3.48 -5.12
N GLY A 68 -5.31 -3.23 -3.88
CA GLY A 68 -6.70 -2.89 -3.51
C GLY A 68 -7.27 -1.70 -4.30
N PRO A 69 -6.61 -0.52 -4.30
CA PRO A 69 -6.99 0.64 -5.12
C PRO A 69 -7.04 0.40 -6.64
N ILE A 70 -6.43 -0.67 -7.16
CA ILE A 70 -6.46 -1.01 -8.59
C ILE A 70 -7.59 -2.01 -8.86
N VAL A 71 -7.60 -3.12 -8.12
CA VAL A 71 -8.53 -4.24 -8.31
C VAL A 71 -9.94 -3.85 -7.88
N GLY A 72 -10.09 -3.08 -6.79
CA GLY A 72 -11.39 -2.66 -6.28
C GLY A 72 -12.24 -1.90 -7.30
N PRO A 73 -11.73 -0.82 -7.92
CA PRO A 73 -12.45 -0.12 -8.99
C PRO A 73 -12.71 -0.99 -10.22
N ILE A 74 -11.77 -1.86 -10.61
CA ILE A 74 -11.95 -2.77 -11.76
C ILE A 74 -13.14 -3.71 -11.53
N ILE A 75 -13.22 -4.32 -10.34
CA ILE A 75 -14.36 -5.17 -9.97
C ILE A 75 -15.62 -4.32 -9.83
N GLY A 76 -15.54 -3.14 -9.22
CA GLY A 76 -16.69 -2.24 -9.05
C GLY A 76 -17.33 -1.82 -10.38
N ILE A 77 -16.51 -1.60 -11.42
CA ILE A 77 -16.98 -1.22 -12.77
C ILE A 77 -17.84 -2.33 -13.39
N GLN A 78 -17.68 -3.60 -13.00
CA GLN A 78 -18.57 -4.69 -13.47
C GLN A 78 -20.03 -4.46 -13.09
N TYR A 79 -20.29 -3.70 -12.01
CA TYR A 79 -21.63 -3.29 -11.58
C TYR A 79 -22.07 -1.94 -12.19
N GLY A 80 -21.27 -1.37 -13.10
CA GLY A 80 -21.49 -0.07 -13.72
C GLY A 80 -20.63 1.04 -13.12
N TRP A 81 -20.43 2.11 -13.91
CA TRP A 81 -19.56 3.23 -13.53
C TRP A 81 -20.08 4.00 -12.31
N LEU A 82 -21.40 4.15 -12.18
CA LEU A 82 -22.00 4.93 -11.10
C LEU A 82 -21.90 4.21 -9.75
N PRO A 83 -22.24 2.91 -9.62
CA PRO A 83 -22.01 2.15 -8.39
C PRO A 83 -20.54 2.09 -7.98
N ALA A 84 -19.60 1.96 -8.93
CA ALA A 84 -18.17 1.97 -8.65
C ALA A 84 -17.72 3.29 -8.01
N VAL A 85 -18.13 4.42 -8.60
CA VAL A 85 -17.82 5.77 -8.07
C VAL A 85 -18.49 6.00 -6.73
N ALA A 86 -19.76 5.62 -6.57
CA ALA A 86 -20.47 5.76 -5.32
C ALA A 86 -19.81 4.95 -4.20
N TRP A 87 -19.43 3.70 -4.46
CA TRP A 87 -18.72 2.84 -3.51
C TRP A 87 -17.39 3.47 -3.06
N LEU A 88 -16.59 4.00 -3.98
CA LEU A 88 -15.34 4.68 -3.67
C LEU A 88 -15.57 5.92 -2.81
N LEU A 89 -16.48 6.80 -3.23
CA LEU A 89 -16.73 8.07 -2.55
C LEU A 89 -17.32 7.86 -1.15
N LEU A 90 -18.30 6.98 -1.01
CA LEU A 90 -18.93 6.68 0.27
C LEU A 90 -17.95 5.95 1.20
N GLY A 91 -17.16 5.01 0.68
CA GLY A 91 -16.17 4.28 1.47
C GLY A 91 -15.10 5.20 2.06
N VAL A 92 -14.55 6.11 1.23
CA VAL A 92 -13.58 7.11 1.69
C VAL A 92 -14.21 8.08 2.69
N PHE A 93 -15.45 8.52 2.43
CA PHE A 93 -16.14 9.52 3.25
C PHE A 93 -16.48 9.00 4.65
N PHE A 94 -17.00 7.77 4.78
CA PHE A 94 -17.50 7.28 6.06
C PHE A 94 -16.48 6.46 6.85
N ILE A 95 -15.66 5.64 6.17
CA ILE A 95 -14.85 4.63 6.84
C ILE A 95 -13.36 4.97 6.73
N GLY A 96 -12.88 5.27 5.52
CA GLY A 96 -11.45 5.31 5.20
C GLY A 96 -10.62 6.22 6.12
N TRP A 97 -10.87 7.53 6.12
CA TRP A 97 -10.05 8.44 6.91
C TRP A 97 -10.22 8.25 8.42
N VAL A 98 -11.40 7.81 8.91
CA VAL A 98 -11.65 7.69 10.36
C VAL A 98 -10.91 6.48 10.88
N GLN A 99 -10.99 5.37 10.17
CA GLN A 99 -10.30 4.14 10.52
C GLN A 99 -8.77 4.35 10.53
N ASP A 100 -8.21 4.97 9.49
CA ASP A 100 -6.77 5.24 9.41
C ASP A 100 -6.31 6.25 10.47
N TYR A 101 -7.08 7.32 10.68
CA TYR A 101 -6.73 8.33 11.68
C TYR A 101 -6.83 7.77 13.12
N ALA A 102 -7.91 7.05 13.43
CA ALA A 102 -8.11 6.46 14.75
C ALA A 102 -7.08 5.36 15.05
N SER A 103 -6.75 4.52 14.07
CA SER A 103 -5.73 3.49 14.22
C SER A 103 -4.34 4.07 14.47
N ALA A 104 -3.95 5.09 13.71
CA ALA A 104 -2.68 5.79 13.91
C ALA A 104 -2.63 6.48 15.29
N MET A 105 -3.70 7.19 15.69
CA MET A 105 -3.73 7.86 16.98
C MET A 105 -3.73 6.88 18.15
N LEU A 106 -4.41 5.73 18.03
CA LEU A 106 -4.41 4.69 19.04
C LEU A 106 -2.99 4.15 19.28
N ALA A 107 -2.23 3.90 18.22
CA ALA A 107 -0.83 3.49 18.32
C ALA A 107 0.03 4.60 18.96
N MET A 108 -0.11 5.86 18.52
CA MET A 108 0.66 6.99 19.08
C MET A 108 0.41 7.20 20.58
N ARG A 109 -0.81 6.95 21.07
CA ARG A 109 -1.17 7.05 22.48
C ARG A 109 -0.68 5.89 23.34
N ASN A 110 -0.33 4.77 22.70
CA ASN A 110 0.18 3.57 23.34
C ASN A 110 1.63 3.32 22.93
N GLU A 111 2.46 4.35 23.03
CA GLU A 111 3.92 4.23 22.90
C GLU A 111 4.38 3.73 21.51
N GLY A 112 3.55 3.86 20.48
CA GLY A 112 3.85 3.38 19.13
C GLY A 112 3.66 1.87 18.94
N LEU A 113 2.95 1.19 19.85
CA LEU A 113 2.68 -0.24 19.72
C LEU A 113 1.92 -0.58 18.44
N THR A 114 2.30 -1.71 17.83
CA THR A 114 1.57 -2.30 16.69
C THR A 114 0.18 -2.75 17.13
N MET A 115 -0.72 -2.94 16.16
CA MET A 115 -2.07 -3.48 16.43
C MET A 115 -2.04 -4.83 17.15
N GLY A 116 -1.05 -5.68 16.84
CA GLY A 116 -0.83 -6.93 17.56
C GLY A 116 -0.45 -6.70 19.02
N GLY A 117 0.46 -5.73 19.29
CA GLY A 117 0.83 -5.34 20.65
C GLY A 117 -0.34 -4.72 21.43
N LEU A 118 -1.17 -3.90 20.78
CA LEU A 118 -2.37 -3.32 21.36
C LEU A 118 -3.42 -4.37 21.74
N ALA A 119 -3.54 -5.45 20.95
CA ALA A 119 -4.43 -6.55 21.26
C ALA A 119 -4.06 -7.21 22.61
N TYR A 120 -2.78 -7.20 23.02
CA TYR A 120 -2.38 -7.69 24.35
C TYR A 120 -2.85 -6.80 25.49
N ARG A 121 -3.01 -5.49 25.27
CA ARG A 121 -3.45 -4.53 26.29
C ARG A 121 -4.97 -4.45 26.42
N PHE A 122 -5.69 -4.47 25.29
CA PHE A 122 -7.13 -4.16 25.27
C PHE A 122 -8.06 -5.36 25.08
N ILE A 123 -7.54 -6.53 24.70
CA ILE A 123 -8.38 -7.69 24.34
C ILE A 123 -8.14 -8.85 25.31
N SER A 124 -9.23 -9.48 25.75
CA SER A 124 -9.17 -10.64 26.63
C SER A 124 -8.38 -11.79 25.99
N PRO A 125 -7.68 -12.65 26.76
CA PRO A 125 -6.80 -13.67 26.19
C PRO A 125 -7.47 -14.59 25.16
N ARG A 126 -8.72 -15.00 25.40
CA ARG A 126 -9.48 -15.85 24.47
C ARG A 126 -9.82 -15.12 23.16
N ALA A 127 -10.36 -13.91 23.26
CA ALA A 127 -10.71 -13.11 22.08
C ALA A 127 -9.45 -12.71 21.29
N ARG A 128 -8.34 -12.44 21.98
CA ARG A 128 -7.04 -12.13 21.38
C ARG A 128 -6.51 -13.30 20.56
N THR A 129 -6.50 -14.51 21.11
CA THR A 129 -6.04 -15.68 20.36
C THR A 129 -6.90 -15.92 19.12
N LEU A 130 -8.23 -15.80 19.23
CA LEU A 130 -9.11 -15.90 18.07
C LEU A 130 -8.82 -14.84 17.02
N LEU A 131 -8.67 -13.57 17.44
CA LEU A 131 -8.36 -12.45 16.56
C LEU A 131 -7.00 -12.63 15.86
N LEU A 132 -5.94 -12.98 16.61
CA LEU A 132 -4.60 -13.15 16.05
C LEU A 132 -4.54 -14.34 15.08
N THR A 133 -5.22 -15.45 15.39
CA THR A 133 -5.33 -16.59 14.48
C THR A 133 -6.10 -16.22 13.20
N PHE A 134 -7.20 -15.48 13.34
CA PHE A 134 -7.95 -14.97 12.19
C PHE A 134 -7.08 -14.05 11.32
N LEU A 135 -6.40 -13.07 11.94
CA LEU A 135 -5.49 -12.17 11.23
C LEU A 135 -4.36 -12.93 10.53
N TYR A 136 -3.80 -13.95 11.17
CA TYR A 136 -2.77 -14.80 10.58
C TYR A 136 -3.27 -15.53 9.32
N ILE A 137 -4.42 -16.20 9.40
CA ILE A 137 -5.03 -16.87 8.24
C ILE A 137 -5.40 -15.86 7.15
N TYR A 138 -5.91 -14.70 7.54
CA TYR A 138 -6.27 -13.63 6.61
C TYR A 138 -5.04 -13.07 5.88
N LEU A 139 -3.91 -12.88 6.56
CA LEU A 139 -2.64 -12.47 5.95
C LEU A 139 -2.12 -13.53 4.97
N LEU A 140 -2.24 -14.82 5.29
CA LEU A 140 -1.91 -15.90 4.36
C LEU A 140 -2.80 -15.86 3.11
N LEU A 141 -4.10 -15.62 3.29
CA LEU A 141 -5.05 -15.51 2.18
C LEU A 141 -4.74 -14.31 1.28
N ILE A 142 -4.44 -13.14 1.85
CA ILE A 142 -4.03 -11.95 1.08
C ILE A 142 -2.73 -12.21 0.33
N MET A 143 -1.74 -12.84 0.98
CA MET A 143 -0.47 -13.17 0.34
C MET A 143 -0.68 -14.10 -0.86
N GLY A 144 -1.56 -15.10 -0.73
CA GLY A 144 -1.96 -15.97 -1.83
C GLY A 144 -2.67 -15.21 -2.96
N ALA A 145 -3.60 -14.32 -2.62
CA ALA A 145 -4.33 -13.51 -3.60
C ALA A 145 -3.40 -12.57 -4.38
N PHE A 146 -2.46 -11.89 -3.71
CA PHE A 146 -1.46 -11.06 -4.38
C PHE A 146 -0.47 -11.91 -5.20
N GLY A 147 -0.06 -13.08 -4.70
CA GLY A 147 0.75 -14.02 -5.46
C GLY A 147 0.08 -14.41 -6.78
N ALA A 148 -1.21 -14.74 -6.75
CA ALA A 148 -1.99 -15.09 -7.94
C ALA A 148 -2.09 -13.94 -8.96
N LEU A 149 -2.13 -12.69 -8.49
CA LEU A 149 -2.17 -11.51 -9.36
C LEU A 149 -0.79 -11.15 -9.94
N ILE A 150 0.30 -11.36 -9.19
CA ILE A 150 1.66 -11.01 -9.60
C ILE A 150 2.29 -12.10 -10.48
N ALA A 151 2.00 -13.38 -10.24
CA ALA A 151 2.53 -14.52 -11.00
C ALA A 151 2.43 -14.36 -12.53
N PRO A 152 1.25 -14.02 -13.13
CA PRO A 152 1.15 -13.84 -14.57
C PRO A 152 1.91 -12.60 -15.08
N LEU A 153 2.16 -11.59 -14.23
CA LEU A 153 2.96 -10.42 -14.59
C LEU A 153 4.44 -10.78 -14.67
N LEU A 154 4.95 -11.56 -13.70
CA LEU A 154 6.34 -12.03 -13.69
C LEU A 154 6.63 -13.08 -14.76
N ALA A 155 5.61 -13.82 -15.22
CA ALA A 155 5.74 -14.75 -16.34
C ALA A 155 6.05 -14.03 -17.68
N LYS A 156 5.74 -12.73 -17.79
CA LYS A 156 6.03 -11.96 -19.02
C LYS A 156 7.52 -11.62 -19.08
N PRO A 157 8.24 -11.95 -20.17
CA PRO A 157 9.69 -11.76 -20.25
C PRO A 157 10.20 -10.32 -20.02
N ASN A 158 9.37 -9.31 -20.28
CA ASN A 158 9.71 -7.90 -20.17
C ASN A 158 9.62 -7.32 -18.74
N VAL A 159 9.07 -8.05 -17.77
CA VAL A 159 8.77 -7.53 -16.42
C VAL A 159 9.86 -7.83 -15.38
N PRO A 160 10.42 -9.05 -15.26
CA PRO A 160 11.28 -9.43 -14.12
C PRO A 160 12.53 -8.57 -13.95
N ILE A 161 13.23 -8.25 -15.04
CA ILE A 161 14.46 -7.43 -14.97
C ILE A 161 14.12 -6.01 -14.52
N GLY A 162 13.07 -5.41 -15.06
CA GLY A 162 12.61 -4.09 -14.62
C GLY A 162 12.21 -4.09 -13.14
N PHE A 163 11.55 -5.14 -12.66
CA PHE A 163 11.20 -5.31 -11.26
C PHE A 163 12.44 -5.40 -10.36
N LEU A 164 13.44 -6.22 -10.71
CA LEU A 164 14.68 -6.34 -9.94
C LEU A 164 15.46 -5.02 -9.87
N LEU A 165 15.54 -4.30 -11.00
CA LEU A 165 16.18 -2.98 -11.04
C LEU A 165 15.41 -1.94 -10.20
N LEU A 166 14.08 -2.01 -10.16
CA LEU A 166 13.26 -1.17 -9.29
C LEU A 166 13.53 -1.46 -7.81
N VAL A 167 13.64 -2.73 -7.43
CA VAL A 167 14.01 -3.13 -6.05
C VAL A 167 15.40 -2.60 -5.70
N ALA A 168 16.38 -2.75 -6.60
CA ALA A 168 17.72 -2.21 -6.40
C ALA A 168 17.71 -0.68 -6.25
N ALA A 169 16.92 0.03 -7.07
CA ALA A 169 16.74 1.48 -6.96
C ALA A 169 16.12 1.89 -5.62
N GLY A 170 15.17 1.09 -5.09
CA GLY A 170 14.58 1.30 -3.77
C GLY A 170 15.57 1.11 -2.62
N VAL A 171 16.42 0.07 -2.69
CA VAL A 171 17.51 -0.13 -1.72
C VAL A 171 18.51 1.02 -1.79
N LEU A 172 18.87 1.46 -2.98
CA LEU A 172 19.73 2.63 -3.19
C LEU A 172 19.10 3.89 -2.59
N ALA A 173 17.80 4.12 -2.80
CA ALA A 173 17.08 5.26 -2.23
C ALA A 173 17.14 5.27 -0.69
N GLY A 174 16.96 4.10 -0.06
CA GLY A 174 17.13 3.93 1.37
C GLY A 174 18.55 4.25 1.83
N GLN A 175 19.56 3.75 1.11
CA GLN A 175 20.97 4.03 1.39
C GLN A 175 21.30 5.53 1.27
N MET A 176 20.86 6.18 0.19
CA MET A 176 21.05 7.61 -0.07
C MET A 176 20.44 8.46 1.06
N THR A 177 19.24 8.10 1.50
CA THR A 177 18.50 8.84 2.53
C THR A 177 19.12 8.66 3.92
N TYR A 178 19.39 7.42 4.34
CA TYR A 178 19.77 7.14 5.72
C TYR A 178 21.27 7.13 5.99
N ARG A 179 22.08 6.65 5.04
CA ARG A 179 23.53 6.52 5.22
C ARG A 179 24.29 7.70 4.63
N TRP A 180 23.89 8.15 3.44
CA TRP A 180 24.55 9.27 2.76
C TRP A 180 23.92 10.63 3.11
N ARG A 181 22.79 10.63 3.85
CA ARG A 181 22.09 11.84 4.30
C ARG A 181 21.83 12.84 3.17
N MET A 182 21.54 12.33 1.98
CA MET A 182 21.23 13.15 0.81
C MET A 182 19.85 13.78 0.94
N ASP A 183 19.64 14.90 0.26
CA ASP A 183 18.33 15.55 0.18
C ASP A 183 17.29 14.56 -0.41
N ILE A 184 16.10 14.53 0.19
CA ILE A 184 14.96 13.73 -0.24
C ILE A 184 14.57 14.09 -1.69
N GLY A 185 14.68 15.36 -2.08
CA GLY A 185 14.37 15.82 -3.44
C GLY A 185 15.32 15.20 -4.47
N LEU A 186 16.63 15.27 -4.21
CA LEU A 186 17.64 14.67 -5.08
C LEU A 186 17.48 13.15 -5.14
N THR A 187 17.33 12.51 -3.98
CA THR A 187 17.11 11.06 -3.89
C THR A 187 15.91 10.63 -4.73
N THR A 188 14.79 11.36 -4.62
CA THR A 188 13.58 11.10 -5.41
C THR A 188 13.85 11.20 -6.91
N ILE A 189 14.49 12.28 -7.37
CA ILE A 189 14.80 12.50 -8.79
C ILE A 189 15.67 11.35 -9.34
N VAL A 190 16.74 11.01 -8.64
CA VAL A 190 17.65 9.94 -9.04
C VAL A 190 16.94 8.59 -9.07
N THR A 191 16.21 8.23 -8.02
CA THR A 191 15.49 6.96 -7.94
C THR A 191 14.40 6.84 -9.01
N VAL A 192 13.68 7.93 -9.30
CA VAL A 192 12.65 7.95 -10.35
C VAL A 192 13.27 7.76 -11.73
N ILE A 193 14.38 8.45 -12.03
CA ILE A 193 15.11 8.23 -13.30
C ILE A 193 15.58 6.79 -13.40
N LEU A 194 16.20 6.24 -12.34
CA LEU A 194 16.65 4.85 -12.31
C LEU A 194 15.50 3.86 -12.45
N ALA A 195 14.32 4.16 -11.90
CA ALA A 195 13.12 3.34 -12.09
C ALA A 195 12.68 3.30 -13.56
N PHE A 196 12.61 4.45 -14.24
CA PHE A 196 12.25 4.50 -15.66
C PHE A 196 13.31 3.81 -16.54
N VAL A 197 14.59 4.04 -16.26
CA VAL A 197 15.69 3.36 -16.94
C VAL A 197 15.60 1.85 -16.69
N GLY A 198 15.31 1.41 -15.47
CA GLY A 198 15.13 0.00 -15.14
C GLY A 198 13.99 -0.65 -15.92
N ILE A 199 12.84 0.02 -16.01
CA ILE A 199 11.70 -0.43 -16.83
C ILE A 199 12.10 -0.52 -18.30
N TYR A 200 12.75 0.50 -18.83
CA TYR A 200 13.22 0.53 -20.21
C TYR A 200 14.21 -0.61 -20.51
N LEU A 201 15.19 -0.83 -19.62
CA LEU A 201 16.14 -1.95 -19.74
C LEU A 201 15.44 -3.30 -19.66
N GLY A 202 14.39 -3.44 -18.84
CA GLY A 202 13.54 -4.64 -18.81
C GLY A 202 12.87 -4.95 -20.14
N THR A 203 12.56 -3.94 -20.94
CA THR A 203 11.99 -4.12 -22.29
C THR A 203 13.01 -4.47 -23.37
N MET A 204 14.31 -4.45 -23.08
CA MET A 204 15.34 -4.72 -24.09
C MET A 204 15.40 -6.20 -24.50
N PRO A 205 15.76 -6.50 -25.76
CA PRO A 205 15.82 -7.88 -26.25
C PRO A 205 16.78 -8.79 -25.47
N TRP A 206 17.89 -8.25 -24.97
CA TRP A 206 18.84 -9.03 -24.16
C TRP A 206 18.23 -9.43 -22.80
N ALA A 207 17.46 -8.52 -22.18
CA ALA A 207 16.81 -8.75 -20.89
C ALA A 207 15.70 -9.79 -21.03
N GLN A 208 14.90 -9.68 -22.10
CA GLN A 208 13.86 -10.65 -22.42
C GLN A 208 14.45 -12.03 -22.70
N LYS A 209 15.51 -12.14 -23.52
CA LYS A 209 16.19 -13.41 -23.79
C LYS A 209 16.76 -14.07 -22.53
N LEU A 210 17.29 -13.27 -21.60
CA LEU A 210 17.79 -13.77 -20.32
C LEU A 210 16.64 -14.33 -19.46
N VAL A 211 15.52 -13.63 -19.39
CA VAL A 211 14.32 -14.10 -18.68
C VAL A 211 13.72 -15.33 -19.36
N GLU A 212 13.67 -15.36 -20.69
CA GLU A 212 13.21 -16.51 -21.47
C GLU A 212 14.13 -17.72 -21.30
N ALA A 213 15.45 -17.53 -21.18
CA ALA A 213 16.38 -18.62 -20.86
C ALA A 213 16.13 -19.19 -19.46
N ILE A 214 15.82 -18.33 -18.48
CA ILE A 214 15.47 -18.74 -17.11
C ILE A 214 14.10 -19.46 -17.09
N ASN A 215 13.11 -18.90 -17.77
CA ASN A 215 11.76 -19.48 -17.90
C ASN A 215 11.74 -20.71 -18.83
N GLY A 216 12.75 -20.85 -19.68
CA GLY A 216 12.90 -21.88 -20.71
C GLY A 216 13.55 -23.17 -20.23
N LEU A 217 13.95 -23.27 -18.95
CA LEU A 217 14.38 -24.53 -18.31
C LEU A 217 13.23 -25.49 -17.96
N GLY A 218 12.04 -25.25 -18.54
CA GLY A 218 10.94 -26.21 -18.63
C GLY A 218 9.63 -25.66 -18.05
N PRO A 219 8.53 -25.66 -18.81
CA PRO A 219 7.20 -25.50 -18.26
C PRO A 219 6.78 -26.86 -17.69
N ASP A 220 6.86 -27.06 -16.38
CA ASP A 220 6.16 -28.20 -15.81
C ASP A 220 4.65 -28.02 -16.04
N PRO A 221 3.94 -29.04 -16.56
CA PRO A 221 2.50 -28.98 -16.82
C PRO A 221 1.65 -28.72 -15.57
N PHE A 222 2.24 -28.76 -14.38
CA PHE A 222 1.56 -28.59 -13.11
C PHE A 222 1.10 -27.15 -12.88
N PHE A 223 1.96 -26.14 -13.13
CA PHE A 223 1.61 -24.72 -13.01
C PHE A 223 0.86 -24.14 -14.22
N ARG A 224 0.80 -24.87 -15.34
CA ARG A 224 -0.01 -24.51 -16.51
C ARG A 224 -1.45 -25.00 -16.45
N ARG A 225 -1.83 -25.79 -15.45
CA ARG A 225 -3.25 -26.07 -15.25
C ARG A 225 -3.91 -24.71 -14.98
N PRO A 226 -4.84 -24.25 -15.83
CA PRO A 226 -5.73 -23.21 -15.36
C PRO A 226 -6.34 -23.76 -14.07
N LEU A 227 -6.04 -23.12 -12.94
CA LEU A 227 -6.97 -23.18 -11.81
C LEU A 227 -8.30 -22.82 -12.48
N GLY A 228 -9.26 -23.76 -12.49
CA GLY A 228 -10.43 -23.76 -13.36
C GLY A 228 -11.41 -22.60 -13.18
N TYR A 229 -10.94 -21.39 -12.97
CA TYR A 229 -11.55 -20.16 -13.38
C TYR A 229 -11.42 -20.11 -14.90
N GLY A 230 -12.49 -20.52 -15.59
CA GLY A 230 -12.63 -20.31 -17.02
C GLY A 230 -12.38 -18.85 -17.38
N ASP A 231 -12.11 -18.60 -18.66
CA ASP A 231 -11.96 -17.27 -19.23
C ASP A 231 -13.03 -16.34 -18.66
N LEU A 232 -12.62 -15.49 -17.72
CA LEU A 232 -13.45 -14.43 -17.19
C LEU A 232 -13.48 -13.32 -18.25
N SER A 233 -14.13 -13.62 -19.37
CA SER A 233 -14.63 -12.65 -20.33
C SER A 233 -15.83 -11.98 -19.67
N TRP A 234 -15.58 -10.88 -18.97
CA TRP A 234 -16.63 -10.02 -18.45
C TRP A 234 -17.19 -9.17 -19.60
N ALA A 235 -18.17 -9.73 -20.32
CA ALA A 235 -19.15 -8.98 -21.11
C ALA A 235 -20.31 -8.54 -20.21
#